data_AF-A0A9D2KMW5-F1
#
_entry.id   AF-A0A9D2KMW5-F1
#
_cell.length_a   1.000
_cell.length_b   1.000
_cell.length_c   1.000
_cell.angle_alpha   90.00
_cell.angle_beta   90.00
_cell.angle_gamma   90.00
#
_symmetry.space_group_name_H-M   'P 1'
#
loop_
_entity.id
_entity.type
_entity.pdbx_description
1 polymer ?
#
loop_
_entity_poly.entity_id
_entity_poly.type
_entity_poly.pdbx_seq_one_letter_code
_entity_poly.pdbx_strand_id
1 'polypeptide(L)'
;MMESKEIRRLANRFRTRYKLRQIDFKGLKKAVQEQGYTVIEFGTCENDEDISLIIEKLDLGGYIERLRGFTYSDPECRLVFVNRELNEHEKILVLSHEEGHIMCGHMDRSQISAGPVEEEEEANQFSHYLLYPNKADRIRAGMEAYKRQIAAGILICIAAAGIFGYHVQAQHGENYYGEFYVTESGERYHKKECIFTKNKNNIRRLTAEDFASGRYKPCQVCLPE
;
A
#
# COMPACT_ATOMS: atom_id res chain seq x y z
N MET A 1 27.36 -8.56 8.50
CA MET A 1 26.24 -8.49 9.45
C MET A 1 25.26 -7.46 8.93
N MET A 2 24.04 -7.87 8.61
CA MET A 2 22.97 -6.98 8.18
C MET A 2 22.52 -6.09 9.34
N GLU A 3 22.17 -4.84 9.06
CA GLU A 3 21.59 -4.00 10.10
C GLU A 3 20.17 -4.43 10.43
N SER A 4 19.78 -4.38 11.72
CA SER A 4 18.41 -4.65 12.18
C SER A 4 17.33 -3.88 11.40
N LYS A 5 17.62 -2.63 10.97
CA LYS A 5 16.70 -1.84 10.14
C LYS A 5 16.46 -2.46 8.76
N GLU A 6 17.48 -3.09 8.18
CA GLU A 6 17.40 -3.76 6.88
C GLU A 6 16.61 -5.05 7.00
N ILE A 7 16.89 -5.87 8.02
CA ILE A 7 16.16 -7.11 8.31
C ILE A 7 14.66 -6.83 8.50
N ARG A 8 14.32 -5.79 9.28
CA ARG A 8 12.93 -5.35 9.42
C ARG A 8 12.29 -4.94 8.09
N ARG A 9 13.05 -4.29 7.19
CA ARG A 9 12.54 -3.95 5.84
C ARG A 9 12.34 -5.22 5.01
N LEU A 10 13.23 -6.21 5.10
CA LEU A 10 13.06 -7.51 4.45
C LEU A 10 11.78 -8.21 4.91
N ALA A 11 11.57 -8.37 6.22
CA ALA A 11 10.38 -9.01 6.77
C ALA A 11 9.08 -8.34 6.31
N ASN A 12 9.07 -6.99 6.30
CA ASN A 12 7.91 -6.25 5.80
C ASN A 12 7.69 -6.41 4.29
N ARG A 13 8.76 -6.40 3.49
CA ARG A 13 8.67 -6.65 2.04
C ARG A 13 8.15 -8.05 1.75
N PHE A 14 8.66 -9.06 2.45
CA PHE A 14 8.21 -10.45 2.34
C PHE A 14 6.71 -10.55 2.60
N ARG A 15 6.25 -10.02 3.75
CA ARG A 15 4.84 -10.00 4.12
C ARG A 15 3.95 -9.32 3.08
N THR A 16 4.39 -8.18 2.54
CA THR A 16 3.66 -7.46 1.48
C THR A 16 3.62 -8.27 0.18
N ARG A 17 4.76 -8.82 -0.25
CA ARG A 17 4.89 -9.58 -1.50
C ARG A 17 3.95 -10.77 -1.53
N TYR A 18 3.91 -11.54 -0.44
CA TYR A 18 3.08 -12.75 -0.32
C TYR A 18 1.70 -12.50 0.28
N LYS A 19 1.32 -11.22 0.48
CA LYS A 19 0.00 -10.79 0.98
C LYS A 19 -0.42 -11.48 2.29
N LEU A 20 0.55 -11.71 3.18
CA LEU A 20 0.32 -12.38 4.45
C LEU A 20 -0.34 -11.41 5.44
N ARG A 21 -1.68 -11.42 5.48
CA ARG A 21 -2.47 -10.56 6.40
C ARG A 21 -2.43 -11.06 7.84
N GLN A 22 -2.49 -12.37 7.99
CA GLN A 22 -2.28 -13.11 9.22
C GLN A 22 -1.18 -14.13 8.91
N ILE A 23 -0.25 -14.31 9.84
CA ILE A 23 0.79 -15.33 9.70
C ILE A 23 0.22 -16.63 10.24
N ASP A 24 -0.02 -17.58 9.35
CA ASP A 24 -0.36 -18.96 9.66
C ASP A 24 0.59 -19.91 8.90
N PHE A 25 0.65 -21.17 9.32
CA PHE A 25 1.57 -22.14 8.74
C PHE A 25 1.30 -22.34 7.24
N LYS A 26 0.02 -22.42 6.85
CA LYS A 26 -0.40 -22.60 5.46
C LYS A 26 0.06 -21.46 4.55
N GLY A 27 -0.10 -20.21 5.01
CA GLY A 27 0.30 -19.01 4.28
C GLY A 27 1.82 -18.90 4.15
N LEU A 28 2.57 -19.16 5.23
CA LEU A 28 4.04 -19.22 5.18
C LEU A 28 4.53 -20.32 4.26
N LYS A 29 3.99 -21.55 4.38
CA LYS A 29 4.34 -22.68 3.53
C LYS A 29 4.16 -22.34 2.06
N LYS A 30 3.04 -21.71 1.71
CA LYS A 30 2.78 -21.25 0.35
C LYS A 30 3.77 -20.17 -0.10
N ALA A 31 4.11 -19.21 0.76
CA ALA A 31 5.07 -18.16 0.44
C ALA A 31 6.47 -18.72 0.17
N VAL A 32 6.93 -19.67 1.00
CA VAL A 32 8.18 -20.41 0.82
C VAL A 32 8.17 -21.17 -0.52
N GLN A 33 7.06 -21.85 -0.83
CA GLN A 33 6.89 -22.55 -2.10
C GLN A 33 6.90 -21.64 -3.33
N GLU A 34 6.33 -20.45 -3.23
CA GLU A 34 6.40 -19.44 -4.30
C GLU A 34 7.82 -18.88 -4.53
N GLN A 35 8.77 -19.13 -3.63
CA GLN A 35 10.19 -18.84 -3.80
C GLN A 35 10.98 -19.98 -4.46
N GLY A 36 10.31 -21.09 -4.78
CA GLY A 36 10.92 -22.27 -5.39
C GLY A 36 11.49 -23.27 -4.38
N TYR A 37 11.10 -23.19 -3.11
CA TYR A 37 11.47 -24.17 -2.08
C TYR A 37 10.34 -25.19 -1.86
N THR A 38 10.68 -26.45 -1.68
CA THR A 38 9.72 -27.48 -1.28
C THR A 38 9.73 -27.63 0.22
N VAL A 39 8.59 -27.38 0.87
CA VAL A 39 8.44 -27.60 2.32
C VAL A 39 8.05 -29.05 2.60
N ILE A 40 8.94 -29.78 3.28
CA ILE A 40 8.79 -31.18 3.67
C ILE A 40 8.55 -31.25 5.17
N GLU A 41 7.49 -31.95 5.58
CA GLU A 41 7.23 -32.23 6.99
C GLU A 41 7.77 -33.62 7.33
N PHE A 42 8.71 -33.72 8.29
CA PHE A 42 9.37 -34.96 8.66
C PHE A 42 9.02 -35.40 10.08
N GLY A 43 8.96 -36.70 10.34
CA GLY A 43 8.89 -37.28 11.68
C GLY A 43 10.27 -37.68 12.19
N THR A 44 10.45 -37.72 13.52
CA THR A 44 11.73 -38.14 14.13
C THR A 44 11.89 -39.65 14.16
N CYS A 45 10.78 -40.40 14.20
CA CYS A 45 10.79 -41.87 14.32
C CYS A 45 10.39 -42.59 13.03
N GLU A 46 9.52 -41.98 12.22
CA GLU A 46 8.96 -42.60 11.02
C GLU A 46 8.63 -41.55 9.97
N ASN A 47 9.01 -41.82 8.73
CA ASN A 47 8.79 -40.98 7.56
C ASN A 47 8.25 -41.83 6.41
N ASP A 48 7.54 -41.18 5.49
CA ASP A 48 7.14 -41.83 4.24
C ASP A 48 8.37 -42.29 3.45
N GLU A 49 8.22 -43.30 2.59
CA GLU A 49 9.31 -43.92 1.85
C GLU A 49 10.09 -42.88 1.00
N ASP A 50 9.36 -41.99 0.32
CA ASP A 50 9.95 -40.91 -0.49
C ASP A 50 10.79 -39.93 0.35
N ILE A 51 10.30 -39.57 1.54
CA ILE A 51 11.00 -38.64 2.45
C ILE A 51 12.26 -39.32 3.02
N SER A 52 12.15 -40.59 3.38
CA SER A 52 13.27 -41.38 3.89
C SER A 52 14.39 -41.50 2.84
N LEU A 53 14.02 -41.72 1.57
CA LEU A 53 14.96 -41.77 0.46
C LEU A 53 15.67 -40.42 0.23
N ILE A 54 14.97 -39.30 0.39
CA ILE A 54 15.57 -37.96 0.30
C ILE A 54 16.57 -37.75 1.44
N ILE A 55 16.19 -38.09 2.68
CA ILE A 55 17.04 -37.94 3.86
C ILE A 55 18.33 -38.77 3.70
N GLU A 56 18.22 -40.01 3.23
CA GLU A 56 19.37 -40.88 3.00
C GLU A 56 20.28 -40.36 1.88
N LYS A 57 19.71 -40.01 0.72
CA LYS A 57 20.49 -39.56 -0.44
C LYS A 57 21.24 -38.25 -0.20
N LEU A 58 20.66 -37.36 0.61
CA LEU A 58 21.24 -36.06 0.93
C LEU A 58 22.04 -36.06 2.24
N ASP A 59 22.21 -37.22 2.88
CA ASP A 59 22.90 -37.41 4.17
C ASP A 59 22.41 -36.47 5.28
N LEU A 60 21.08 -36.36 5.43
CA LEU A 60 20.43 -35.41 6.34
C LEU A 60 20.06 -36.00 7.71
N GLY A 61 20.35 -37.29 7.95
CA GLY A 61 19.90 -38.02 9.15
C GLY A 61 20.29 -37.35 10.46
N GLY A 62 21.54 -36.87 10.56
CA GLY A 62 22.03 -36.19 11.78
C GLY A 62 21.31 -34.88 12.10
N TYR A 63 20.74 -34.21 11.10
CA TYR A 63 19.98 -32.96 11.28
C TYR A 63 18.54 -33.25 11.71
N ILE A 64 17.91 -34.26 11.13
CA ILE A 64 16.54 -34.69 11.43
C ILE A 64 16.38 -35.09 12.90
N GLU A 65 17.39 -35.74 13.50
CA GLU A 65 17.35 -36.17 14.91
C GLU A 65 17.52 -35.01 15.90
N ARG A 66 18.18 -33.92 15.50
CA ARG A 66 18.63 -32.85 16.42
C ARG A 66 17.87 -31.55 16.26
N LEU A 67 17.35 -31.27 15.07
CA LEU A 67 16.77 -29.99 14.71
C LEU A 67 15.24 -30.09 14.60
N ARG A 68 14.59 -28.98 14.92
CA ARG A 68 13.12 -28.83 14.79
C ARG A 68 12.69 -28.43 13.37
N GLY A 69 13.63 -27.90 12.61
CA GLY A 69 13.55 -27.61 11.19
C GLY A 69 14.91 -27.12 10.70
N PHE A 70 15.10 -27.14 9.40
CA PHE A 70 16.30 -26.64 8.73
C PHE A 70 16.02 -26.46 7.24
N THR A 71 16.83 -25.65 6.58
CA THR A 71 16.78 -25.42 5.15
C THR A 71 17.97 -26.09 4.49
N TYR A 72 17.71 -26.79 3.40
CA TYR A 72 18.71 -27.37 2.52
C TYR A 72 18.59 -26.74 1.15
N SER A 73 19.70 -26.25 0.59
CA SER A 73 19.71 -25.65 -0.74
C SER A 73 21.01 -25.98 -1.46
N ASP A 74 20.89 -26.59 -2.63
CA ASP A 74 21.97 -26.77 -3.59
C ASP A 74 21.52 -26.27 -5.00
N PRO A 75 22.36 -26.39 -6.04
CA PRO A 75 21.98 -25.98 -7.39
C PRO A 75 20.79 -26.73 -8.00
N GLU A 76 20.49 -27.95 -7.54
CA GLU A 76 19.46 -28.84 -8.12
C GLU A 76 18.16 -28.86 -7.30
N CYS A 77 18.25 -28.68 -5.98
CA CYS A 77 17.12 -28.78 -5.08
C CYS A 77 17.17 -27.77 -3.93
N ARG A 78 15.97 -27.31 -3.55
CA ARG A 78 15.74 -26.33 -2.49
C ARG A 78 14.63 -26.83 -1.60
N LEU A 79 14.97 -27.23 -0.38
CA LEU A 79 14.09 -27.94 0.54
C LEU A 79 14.07 -27.22 1.88
N VAL A 80 12.90 -27.14 2.50
CA VAL A 80 12.75 -26.68 3.89
C VAL A 80 12.10 -27.80 4.67
N PHE A 81 12.83 -28.32 5.66
CA PHE A 81 12.37 -29.39 6.52
C PHE A 81 11.76 -28.81 7.79
N VAL A 82 10.57 -29.27 8.16
CA VAL A 82 9.88 -28.89 9.40
C VAL A 82 9.43 -30.14 10.12
N ASN A 83 9.70 -30.26 11.42
CA ASN A 83 9.25 -31.42 12.18
C ASN A 83 7.71 -31.44 12.27
N ARG A 84 7.09 -32.55 11.83
CA ARG A 84 5.65 -32.74 11.75
C ARG A 84 4.96 -32.82 13.12
N GLU A 85 5.70 -33.21 14.15
CA GLU A 85 5.24 -33.43 15.53
C GLU A 85 5.08 -32.11 16.30
N LEU A 86 5.62 -31.02 15.76
CA LEU A 86 5.45 -29.68 16.30
C LEU A 86 3.99 -29.25 16.26
N ASN A 87 3.55 -28.49 17.27
CA ASN A 87 2.24 -27.84 17.18
C ASN A 87 2.28 -26.68 16.16
N GLU A 88 1.09 -26.22 15.74
CA GLU A 88 0.99 -25.18 14.69
C GLU A 88 1.77 -23.89 15.01
N HIS A 89 1.79 -23.45 16.26
CA HIS A 89 2.54 -22.25 16.66
C HIS A 89 4.05 -22.47 16.53
N GLU A 90 4.53 -23.66 16.93
CA GLU A 90 5.93 -24.04 16.79
C GLU A 90 6.33 -24.20 15.32
N LYS A 91 5.47 -24.78 14.47
CA LYS A 91 5.71 -24.86 13.03
C LYS A 91 5.83 -23.48 12.39
N ILE A 92 5.00 -22.52 12.80
CA ILE A 92 5.09 -21.13 12.33
C ILE A 92 6.42 -20.50 12.75
N LEU A 93 6.83 -20.68 14.01
CA LEU A 93 8.10 -20.16 14.52
C LEU A 93 9.28 -20.73 13.73
N VAL A 94 9.38 -22.06 13.63
CA VAL A 94 10.44 -22.74 12.90
C VAL A 94 10.47 -22.33 11.44
N LEU A 95 9.32 -22.39 10.74
CA LEU A 95 9.28 -22.03 9.33
C LEU A 95 9.63 -20.56 9.08
N SER A 96 9.24 -19.66 9.99
CA SER A 96 9.61 -18.25 9.89
C SER A 96 11.09 -17.97 10.15
N HIS A 97 11.74 -18.81 10.97
CA HIS A 97 13.18 -18.77 11.22
C HIS A 97 13.95 -19.25 10.00
N GLU A 98 13.54 -20.39 9.43
CA GLU A 98 14.09 -20.92 8.18
C GLU A 98 13.92 -19.94 7.01
N GLU A 99 12.76 -19.30 6.91
CA GLU A 99 12.53 -18.20 5.98
C GLU A 99 13.49 -17.03 6.21
N GLY A 100 13.89 -16.78 7.46
CA GLY A 100 14.94 -15.82 7.79
C GLY A 100 16.28 -16.17 7.16
N HIS A 101 16.71 -17.43 7.19
CA HIS A 101 17.94 -17.87 6.50
C HIS A 101 17.85 -17.68 4.98
N ILE A 102 16.69 -18.00 4.39
CA ILE A 102 16.46 -17.81 2.94
C ILE A 102 16.52 -16.32 2.59
N MET A 103 15.81 -15.47 3.33
CA MET A 103 15.67 -14.05 3.02
C MET A 103 16.94 -13.24 3.29
N CYS A 104 17.70 -13.60 4.33
CA CYS A 104 18.99 -12.97 4.63
C CYS A 104 20.13 -13.51 3.75
N GLY A 105 19.86 -14.49 2.86
CA GLY A 105 20.83 -15.00 1.89
C GLY A 105 21.89 -15.92 2.49
N HIS A 106 21.58 -16.59 3.60
CA HIS A 106 22.51 -17.51 4.26
C HIS A 106 22.73 -18.78 3.41
N MET A 107 21.75 -19.15 2.58
CA MET A 107 21.82 -20.31 1.68
C MET A 107 22.82 -20.14 0.51
N ASP A 108 23.35 -18.93 0.28
CA ASP A 108 24.37 -18.70 -0.76
C ASP A 108 25.76 -19.16 -0.32
N ARG A 109 25.97 -19.38 0.99
CA ARG A 109 27.27 -19.70 1.59
C ARG A 109 27.35 -21.13 2.10
N SER A 110 26.23 -21.69 2.54
CA SER A 110 26.12 -23.04 3.06
C SER A 110 24.93 -23.76 2.46
N GLN A 111 25.10 -25.07 2.29
CA GLN A 111 24.04 -25.94 1.79
C GLN A 111 22.95 -26.19 2.85
N ILE A 112 23.29 -26.03 4.13
CA ILE A 112 22.37 -26.22 5.27
C ILE A 112 22.36 -24.93 6.09
N SER A 113 21.19 -24.56 6.63
CA SER A 113 21.00 -23.37 7.47
C SER A 113 21.68 -23.39 8.85
N ALA A 114 22.68 -24.25 9.07
CA ALA A 114 23.48 -24.28 10.29
C ALA A 114 24.65 -23.29 10.19
N GLY A 115 24.36 -22.01 10.50
CA GLY A 115 25.29 -20.90 10.31
C GLY A 115 26.10 -20.52 11.57
N PRO A 116 27.02 -19.55 11.45
CA PRO A 116 27.62 -18.88 12.59
C PRO A 116 26.56 -18.10 13.40
N VAL A 117 26.91 -17.72 14.62
CA VAL A 117 25.98 -17.08 15.58
C VAL A 117 25.34 -15.81 15.01
N GLU A 118 26.05 -15.07 14.17
CA GLU A 118 25.53 -13.88 13.52
C GLU A 118 24.37 -14.20 12.55
N GLU A 119 24.48 -15.28 11.77
CA GLU A 119 23.44 -15.68 10.82
C GLU A 119 22.19 -16.20 11.54
N GLU A 120 22.37 -16.91 12.64
CA GLU A 120 21.28 -17.34 13.53
C GLU A 120 20.56 -16.14 14.15
N GLU A 121 21.30 -15.12 14.61
CA GLU A 121 20.72 -13.90 15.17
C GLU A 121 19.94 -13.11 14.10
N GLU A 122 20.47 -13.01 12.88
CA GLU A 122 19.79 -12.34 11.76
C GLU A 122 18.48 -13.06 11.36
N ALA A 123 18.48 -14.39 11.32
CA ALA A 123 17.29 -15.20 11.06
C ALA A 123 16.23 -15.06 12.17
N ASN A 124 16.67 -15.07 13.44
CA ASN A 124 15.80 -14.82 14.60
C ASN A 124 15.16 -13.42 14.55
N GLN A 125 15.94 -12.39 14.21
CA GLN A 125 15.42 -11.03 14.06
C GLN A 125 14.41 -10.91 12.92
N PHE A 126 14.65 -11.58 11.79
CA PHE A 126 13.71 -11.64 10.68
C PHE A 126 12.38 -12.26 11.12
N SER A 127 12.42 -13.44 11.74
CA SER A 127 11.25 -14.14 12.28
C SER A 127 10.46 -13.23 13.22
N HIS A 128 11.16 -12.58 14.17
CA HIS A 128 10.53 -11.67 15.12
C HIS A 128 9.79 -10.52 14.42
N TYR A 129 10.39 -9.85 13.43
CA TYR A 129 9.72 -8.77 12.71
C TYR A 129 8.57 -9.24 11.82
N LEU A 130 8.65 -10.46 11.30
CA LEU A 130 7.59 -11.07 10.49
C LEU A 130 6.36 -11.40 11.34
N LEU A 131 6.57 -12.00 12.51
CA LEU A 131 5.51 -12.47 13.41
C LEU A 131 4.91 -11.37 14.28
N TYR A 132 5.73 -10.40 14.71
CA TYR A 132 5.31 -9.32 15.62
C TYR A 132 5.48 -7.92 15.01
N PRO A 133 4.83 -7.63 13.86
CA PRO A 133 4.93 -6.36 13.19
C PRO A 133 4.17 -5.28 13.96
N ASN A 134 4.81 -4.14 14.21
CA ASN A 134 4.13 -3.01 14.84
C ASN A 134 3.06 -2.38 13.88
N LYS A 135 2.16 -1.57 14.44
CA LYS A 135 1.06 -0.94 13.69
C LYS A 135 1.57 -0.05 12.55
N ALA A 136 2.66 0.69 12.77
CA ALA A 136 3.26 1.56 11.76
C ALA A 136 3.81 0.77 10.57
N ASP A 137 4.43 -0.38 10.83
CA ASP A 137 4.98 -1.27 9.82
C ASP A 137 3.87 -1.92 8.99
N ARG A 138 2.71 -2.25 9.59
CA ARG A 138 1.51 -2.68 8.84
C ARG A 138 1.02 -1.61 7.88
N ILE A 139 0.94 -0.36 8.32
CA ILE A 139 0.47 0.76 7.49
C ILE A 139 1.48 1.02 6.35
N ARG A 140 2.77 1.12 6.66
CA ARG A 140 3.83 1.33 5.65
C ARG A 140 3.87 0.21 4.62
N ALA A 141 3.80 -1.04 5.07
CA ALA A 141 3.76 -2.20 4.19
C ALA A 141 2.58 -2.15 3.21
N GLY A 142 1.40 -1.73 3.68
CA GLY A 142 0.22 -1.49 2.85
C GLY A 142 0.42 -0.32 1.88
N MET A 143 0.98 0.80 2.34
CA MET A 143 1.27 1.95 1.47
C MET A 143 2.22 1.58 0.33
N GLU A 144 3.29 0.83 0.60
CA GLU A 144 4.22 0.35 -0.43
C GLU A 144 3.54 -0.60 -1.43
N ALA A 145 2.69 -1.51 -0.94
CA ALA A 145 1.94 -2.44 -1.78
C ALA A 145 1.04 -1.71 -2.79
N TYR A 146 0.39 -0.64 -2.33
CA TYR A 146 -0.65 0.07 -3.08
C TYR A 146 -0.19 1.45 -3.59
N LYS A 147 1.10 1.77 -3.54
CA LYS A 147 1.63 3.12 -3.86
C LYS A 147 1.15 3.66 -5.20
N ARG A 148 1.07 2.80 -6.23
CA ARG A 148 0.59 3.18 -7.57
C ARG A 148 -0.90 3.54 -7.56
N GLN A 149 -1.71 2.78 -6.82
CA GLN A 149 -3.16 3.01 -6.71
C GLN A 149 -3.45 4.24 -5.85
N ILE A 150 -2.71 4.43 -4.76
CA ILE A 150 -2.79 5.61 -3.90
C ILE A 150 -2.43 6.86 -4.71
N ALA A 151 -1.33 6.84 -5.47
CA ALA A 151 -0.93 7.96 -6.33
C ALA A 151 -1.99 8.28 -7.39
N ALA A 152 -2.56 7.27 -8.04
CA ALA A 152 -3.67 7.46 -8.99
C ALA A 152 -4.91 8.07 -8.32
N GLY A 153 -5.28 7.60 -7.13
CA GLY A 153 -6.39 8.15 -6.35
C GLY A 153 -6.18 9.62 -5.98
N ILE A 154 -4.97 10.00 -5.57
CA ILE A 154 -4.62 11.40 -5.27
C ILE A 154 -4.76 12.27 -6.51
N LEU A 155 -4.27 11.83 -7.67
CA LEU A 155 -4.41 12.54 -8.94
C LEU A 155 -5.88 12.77 -9.31
N ILE A 156 -6.73 11.75 -9.14
CA ILE A 156 -8.17 11.85 -9.38
C ILE A 156 -8.82 12.87 -8.44
N CYS A 157 -8.46 12.86 -7.15
CA CYS A 157 -8.97 13.83 -6.19
C CYS A 157 -8.55 15.27 -6.52
N ILE A 158 -7.30 15.49 -6.96
CA ILE A 158 -6.83 16.81 -7.39
C ILE A 158 -7.59 17.28 -8.62
N ALA A 159 -7.78 16.42 -9.62
CA ALA A 159 -8.55 16.75 -10.82
C ALA A 159 -10.01 17.09 -10.48
N ALA A 160 -10.65 16.30 -9.61
CA ALA A 160 -12.02 16.55 -9.14
C ALA A 160 -12.12 17.88 -8.38
N ALA A 161 -11.15 18.20 -7.52
CA ALA A 161 -11.09 19.47 -6.80
C ALA A 161 -10.90 20.65 -7.76
N GLY A 162 -10.09 20.50 -8.81
CA GLY A 162 -9.91 21.49 -9.86
C GLY A 162 -11.19 21.74 -10.67
N ILE A 163 -11.89 20.69 -11.07
CA ILE A 163 -13.19 20.78 -11.76
C ILE A 163 -14.22 21.45 -10.86
N PHE A 164 -14.30 21.05 -9.59
CA PHE A 164 -15.20 21.65 -8.62
C PHE A 164 -14.90 23.14 -8.41
N GLY A 165 -13.63 23.49 -8.22
CA GLY A 165 -13.20 24.90 -8.10
C GLY A 165 -13.54 25.72 -9.35
N TYR A 166 -13.37 25.15 -10.55
CA TYR A 166 -13.77 25.79 -11.80
C TYR A 166 -15.29 26.04 -11.86
N HIS A 167 -16.12 25.05 -11.50
CA HIS A 167 -17.58 25.22 -11.46
C HIS A 167 -18.02 26.28 -10.47
N VAL A 168 -17.43 26.31 -9.27
CA VAL A 168 -17.69 27.34 -8.26
C VAL A 168 -17.29 28.73 -8.77
N GLN A 169 -16.12 28.86 -9.40
CA GLN A 169 -15.66 30.12 -9.97
C GLN A 169 -16.57 30.59 -11.13
N ALA A 170 -16.98 29.69 -12.02
CA ALA A 170 -17.90 30.00 -13.10
C ALA A 170 -19.26 30.49 -12.59
N GLN A 171 -19.81 29.85 -11.54
CA GLN A 171 -21.04 30.29 -10.88
C GLN A 171 -20.90 31.66 -10.21
N HIS A 172 -19.75 31.96 -9.58
CA HIS A 172 -19.49 33.27 -9.01
C HIS A 172 -19.38 34.37 -10.07
N GLY A 173 -18.80 34.07 -11.25
CA GLY A 173 -18.73 35.00 -12.37
C GLY A 173 -20.11 35.40 -12.91
N GLU A 174 -21.03 34.45 -13.06
CA GLU A 174 -22.41 34.74 -13.47
C GLU A 174 -23.20 35.53 -12.41
N ASN A 175 -22.97 35.24 -11.12
CA ASN A 175 -23.66 35.94 -10.03
C ASN A 175 -23.15 37.38 -9.83
N TYR A 176 -21.87 37.67 -10.08
CA TYR A 176 -21.30 39.02 -9.90
C TYR A 176 -21.94 40.08 -10.83
N TYR A 177 -22.14 39.75 -12.10
CA TYR A 177 -22.84 40.64 -13.06
C TYR A 177 -24.37 40.50 -12.99
N GLY A 178 -24.83 39.38 -12.42
CA GLY A 178 -26.22 39.02 -12.34
C GLY A 178 -27.07 39.80 -11.34
N GLU A 179 -26.52 40.72 -10.56
CA GLU A 179 -27.29 41.55 -9.63
C GLU A 179 -27.71 42.91 -10.21
N PHE A 180 -27.24 43.23 -11.42
CA PHE A 180 -27.54 44.48 -12.11
C PHE A 180 -28.51 44.30 -13.28
N TYR A 181 -29.33 45.32 -13.50
CA TYR A 181 -30.42 45.35 -14.46
C TYR A 181 -30.34 46.63 -15.30
N VAL A 182 -30.69 46.52 -16.58
CA VAL A 182 -30.80 47.63 -17.51
C VAL A 182 -32.19 47.69 -18.11
N THR A 183 -32.68 48.90 -18.39
CA THR A 183 -33.91 49.09 -19.17
C THR A 183 -33.56 49.03 -20.66
N GLU A 184 -34.45 48.53 -21.52
CA GLU A 184 -34.19 48.37 -22.96
C GLU A 184 -33.68 49.63 -23.67
N SER A 185 -34.11 50.81 -23.23
CA SER A 185 -33.71 52.12 -23.78
C SER A 185 -32.73 52.89 -22.90
N GLY A 186 -32.25 52.30 -21.79
CA GLY A 186 -31.44 53.02 -20.80
C GLY A 186 -29.94 52.90 -21.04
N GLU A 187 -29.19 53.93 -20.66
CA GLU A 187 -27.71 53.94 -20.74
C GLU A 187 -27.05 53.60 -19.39
N ARG A 188 -27.83 53.24 -18.37
CA ARG A 188 -27.33 52.98 -17.02
C ARG A 188 -27.79 51.63 -16.49
N TYR A 189 -26.95 51.00 -15.67
CA TYR A 189 -27.27 49.77 -14.96
C TYR A 189 -27.60 50.05 -13.48
N HIS A 190 -28.52 49.26 -12.94
CA HIS A 190 -29.20 49.48 -11.67
C HIS A 190 -29.26 48.20 -10.84
N LYS A 191 -29.35 48.30 -9.50
CA LYS A 191 -29.72 47.15 -8.65
C LYS A 191 -31.22 46.83 -8.81
N LYS A 192 -31.62 45.58 -8.54
CA LYS A 192 -33.00 45.09 -8.71
C LYS A 192 -34.09 46.04 -8.19
N GLU A 193 -33.88 46.58 -6.98
CA GLU A 193 -34.85 47.43 -6.26
C GLU A 193 -34.60 48.95 -6.42
N CYS A 194 -33.89 49.37 -7.46
CA CYS A 194 -33.66 50.80 -7.72
C CYS A 194 -34.97 51.54 -8.02
N ILE A 195 -35.10 52.77 -7.54
CA ILE A 195 -36.24 53.66 -7.86
C ILE A 195 -36.51 53.83 -9.36
N PHE A 196 -35.47 53.68 -10.21
CA PHE A 196 -35.58 53.84 -11.66
C PHE A 196 -35.95 52.55 -12.40
N THR A 197 -35.89 51.39 -11.74
CA THR A 197 -36.28 50.08 -12.28
C THR A 197 -37.53 49.52 -11.59
N LYS A 198 -37.85 50.00 -10.38
CA LYS A 198 -39.03 49.62 -9.61
C LYS A 198 -40.29 49.92 -10.42
N ASN A 199 -41.14 48.90 -10.58
CA ASN A 199 -42.40 48.93 -11.35
C ASN A 199 -42.25 49.07 -12.88
N LYS A 200 -41.06 48.82 -13.45
CA LYS A 200 -40.87 48.72 -14.91
C LYS A 200 -40.91 47.26 -15.36
N ASN A 201 -41.62 47.01 -16.46
CA ASN A 201 -41.71 45.68 -17.07
C ASN A 201 -40.70 45.47 -18.22
N ASN A 202 -40.01 46.53 -18.65
CA ASN A 202 -39.03 46.51 -19.74
C ASN A 202 -37.59 46.48 -19.21
N ILE A 203 -37.35 45.65 -18.19
CA ILE A 203 -36.03 45.46 -17.58
C ILE A 203 -35.46 44.11 -17.98
N ARG A 204 -34.17 44.07 -18.30
CA ARG A 204 -33.41 42.84 -18.50
C ARG A 204 -32.19 42.82 -17.61
N ARG A 205 -31.71 41.62 -17.30
CA ARG A 205 -30.45 41.41 -16.56
C ARG A 205 -29.28 41.91 -17.41
N LEU A 206 -28.34 42.60 -16.79
CA LEU A 206 -27.08 42.98 -17.42
C LEU A 206 -26.22 41.72 -17.61
N THR A 207 -25.64 41.54 -18.80
CA THR A 207 -24.71 40.42 -19.06
C THR A 207 -23.27 40.84 -18.82
N ALA A 208 -22.35 39.87 -18.71
CA ALA A 208 -20.93 40.15 -18.61
C ALA A 208 -20.39 40.90 -19.85
N GLU A 209 -20.91 40.58 -21.04
CA GLU A 209 -20.56 41.26 -22.30
C GLU A 209 -21.02 42.73 -22.31
N ASP A 210 -22.22 43.02 -21.81
CA ASP A 210 -22.73 44.40 -21.70
C ASP A 210 -21.84 45.25 -20.80
N PHE A 211 -21.39 44.68 -19.67
CA PHE A 211 -20.47 45.37 -18.75
C PHE A 211 -19.10 45.59 -19.39
N ALA A 212 -18.53 44.55 -20.01
CA ALA A 212 -17.23 44.63 -20.70
C ALA A 212 -17.23 45.60 -21.88
N SER A 213 -18.39 45.82 -22.53
CA SER A 213 -18.53 46.77 -23.64
C SER A 213 -18.32 48.24 -23.24
N GLY A 214 -18.42 48.57 -21.94
CA GLY A 214 -18.35 49.95 -21.45
C GLY A 214 -19.53 50.84 -21.87
N ARG A 215 -20.56 50.29 -22.51
CA ARG A 215 -21.72 51.04 -23.02
C ARG A 215 -22.60 51.60 -21.90
N TYR A 216 -22.71 50.89 -20.79
CA TYR A 216 -23.62 51.23 -19.69
C TYR A 216 -22.85 51.84 -18.52
N LYS A 217 -23.34 52.97 -18.00
CA LYS A 217 -22.75 53.66 -16.83
C LYS A 217 -23.43 53.26 -15.52
N PRO A 218 -22.75 53.33 -14.37
CA PRO A 218 -23.40 53.07 -13.08
C PRO A 218 -24.52 54.09 -12.80
N CYS A 219 -25.63 53.61 -12.25
CA CYS A 219 -26.60 54.49 -11.64
C CYS A 219 -26.04 55.06 -10.32
N GLN A 220 -25.89 56.38 -10.26
CA GLN A 220 -25.35 57.09 -9.07
C GLN A 220 -26.22 56.90 -7.82
N VAL A 221 -27.50 56.53 -7.95
CA VAL A 221 -28.34 56.19 -6.80
C VAL A 221 -28.06 54.78 -6.30
N CYS A 222 -27.72 53.84 -7.20
CA CYS A 222 -27.37 52.46 -6.82
C CYS A 222 -25.93 52.31 -6.34
N LEU A 223 -25.04 53.12 -6.91
CA LEU A 223 -23.59 53.10 -6.79
C LEU A 223 -23.10 54.56 -6.75
N PRO A 224 -23.35 55.30 -5.65
CA PRO A 224 -22.74 56.62 -5.45
C PRO A 224 -21.22 56.48 -5.37
N GLU A 225 -20.50 57.50 -5.85
CA GLU A 225 -19.03 57.60 -5.73
C GLU A 225 -18.58 57.67 -4.27
#